data_AF-A0A847EZE3-F1
#
_entry.id   AF-A0A847EZE3-F1
#
_cell.length_a   1.000
_cell.length_b   1.000
_cell.length_c   1.000
_cell.angle_alpha   90.00
_cell.angle_beta   90.00
_cell.angle_gamma   90.00
#
_symmetry.space_group_name_H-M   'P 1'
#
loop_
_entity.id
_entity.type
_entity.pdbx_description
1 polymer ?
#
loop_
_entity_poly.entity_id
_entity_poly.type
_entity_poly.pdbx_seq_one_letter_code
_entity_poly.pdbx_strand_id
1 'polypeptide(L)'
;MDIEFVRSRFIKHFDGQKGSVYASPGRINLIGEHTDYNGGFVFPGAIDKGMVAEIRLNGTNKVRAYSIDLKDYVEFGLNEEDAP
;
A
#
# COMPACT_ATOMS: atom_id res chain seq x y z
N MET A 1 -12.41 6.78 -1.09
CA MET A 1 -11.37 6.05 -1.84
C MET A 1 -12.09 5.15 -2.82
N ASP A 2 -11.83 5.30 -4.12
CA ASP A 2 -12.62 4.62 -5.16
C ASP A 2 -11.99 3.28 -5.54
N ILE A 3 -12.58 2.19 -5.04
CA ILE A 3 -12.14 0.82 -5.30
C ILE A 3 -12.21 0.49 -6.79
N GLU A 4 -13.22 0.98 -7.50
CA GLU A 4 -13.38 0.72 -8.93
C GLU A 4 -12.30 1.43 -9.75
N PHE A 5 -11.89 2.64 -9.33
CA PHE A 5 -10.74 3.29 -9.93
C PHE A 5 -9.46 2.46 -9.74
N VAL A 6 -9.15 2.02 -8.52
CA VAL A 6 -7.95 1.19 -8.26
C VAL A 6 -8.00 -0.11 -9.07
N ARG A 7 -9.15 -0.78 -9.07
CA ARG A 7 -9.40 -2.00 -9.84
C ARG A 7 -9.17 -1.80 -11.34
N SER A 8 -9.63 -0.69 -11.91
CA SER A 8 -9.41 -0.37 -13.32
C SER A 8 -7.92 -0.21 -13.64
N ARG A 9 -7.14 0.40 -12.74
CA ARG A 9 -5.68 0.56 -12.90
C ARG A 9 -4.98 -0.79 -12.75
N PHE A 10 -5.39 -1.60 -11.79
CA PHE A 10 -4.82 -2.94 -11.58
C PHE A 10 -5.00 -3.82 -12.81
N ILE A 11 -6.23 -3.92 -13.35
CA ILE A 11 -6.52 -4.67 -14.59
C ILE A 11 -5.67 -4.16 -15.75
N LYS A 12 -5.56 -2.84 -15.90
CA LYS A 12 -4.77 -2.21 -16.98
C LYS A 12 -3.28 -2.58 -16.91
N HIS A 13 -2.71 -2.70 -15.72
CA HIS A 13 -1.27 -2.90 -15.52
C HIS A 13 -0.85 -4.35 -15.25
N PHE A 14 -1.77 -5.25 -14.86
CA PHE A 14 -1.44 -6.61 -14.40
C PHE A 14 -2.23 -7.73 -15.07
N ASP A 15 -2.04 -7.88 -16.39
CA ASP A 15 -2.52 -9.02 -17.21
C ASP A 15 -4.05 -9.15 -17.29
N GLY A 16 -4.80 -8.07 -17.03
CA GLY A 16 -6.26 -8.09 -17.06
C GLY A 16 -6.93 -8.85 -15.92
N GLN A 17 -6.16 -9.34 -14.94
CA GLN A 17 -6.66 -10.12 -13.81
C GLN A 17 -7.09 -9.23 -12.64
N LYS A 18 -7.86 -9.82 -11.73
CA LYS A 18 -8.26 -9.21 -10.46
C LYS A 18 -7.55 -9.89 -9.31
N GLY A 19 -7.32 -9.14 -8.23
CA GLY A 19 -6.82 -9.61 -6.95
C GLY A 19 -7.77 -9.26 -5.82
N SER A 20 -7.23 -9.28 -4.61
CA SER A 20 -7.90 -8.80 -3.40
C SER A 20 -7.54 -7.35 -3.15
N VAL A 21 -8.53 -6.57 -2.73
CA VAL A 21 -8.36 -5.16 -2.39
C VAL A 21 -8.08 -5.03 -0.90
N TYR A 22 -7.03 -4.31 -0.56
CA TYR A 22 -6.61 -4.01 0.80
C TYR A 22 -6.64 -2.50 1.00
N ALA A 23 -7.05 -2.06 2.18
CA ALA A 23 -7.10 -0.66 2.57
C ALA A 23 -6.36 -0.47 3.90
N SER A 24 -5.53 0.56 3.99
CA SER A 24 -4.88 0.97 5.24
C SER A 24 -5.12 2.46 5.45
N PRO A 25 -5.78 2.88 6.54
CA PRO A 25 -5.94 4.28 6.86
C PRO A 25 -4.60 4.89 7.28
N GLY A 26 -4.45 6.18 7.04
CA GLY A 26 -3.49 7.01 7.73
C GLY A 26 -3.95 7.26 9.17
N ARG A 27 -3.07 7.88 9.96
CA ARG A 27 -3.36 8.19 11.37
C ARG A 27 -2.92 9.61 11.69
N ILE A 28 -3.61 10.20 12.66
CA ILE A 28 -3.13 11.35 13.41
C ILE A 28 -2.90 10.93 14.85
N ASN A 29 -2.16 11.74 15.58
CA ASN A 29 -2.07 11.62 17.02
C ASN A 29 -2.83 12.79 17.65
N LEU A 30 -3.75 12.50 18.57
CA LEU A 30 -4.54 13.54 19.23
C LEU A 30 -3.77 14.14 20.41
N ILE A 31 -3.04 13.29 21.13
CA ILE A 31 -2.19 13.67 22.27
C ILE A 31 -1.14 12.57 22.55
N GLY A 32 -0.03 12.95 23.18
CA GLY A 32 1.10 12.06 23.46
C GLY A 32 2.15 12.12 22.36
N GLU A 33 2.50 13.32 21.90
CA GLU A 33 3.67 13.49 21.00
C GLU A 33 4.95 13.18 21.78
N HIS A 34 5.90 12.49 21.14
CA HIS A 34 7.21 12.19 21.70
C HIS A 34 7.20 11.35 23.00
N THR A 35 6.07 10.74 23.37
CA THR A 35 5.96 9.89 24.56
C THR A 35 6.15 8.41 24.25
N ASP A 36 5.85 7.98 23.02
CA ASP A 36 5.92 6.60 22.56
C ASP A 36 7.30 5.98 22.74
N TYR A 37 8.36 6.65 22.27
CA TYR A 37 9.73 6.17 22.44
C TYR A 37 10.29 6.35 23.86
N ASN A 38 9.52 6.99 24.76
CA ASN A 38 9.84 7.15 26.18
C ASN A 38 8.99 6.22 27.08
N GLY A 39 8.22 5.29 26.51
CA GLY A 39 7.36 4.37 27.26
C GLY A 39 6.09 5.01 27.85
N GLY A 40 5.73 6.21 27.40
CA GLY A 40 4.48 6.86 27.76
C GLY A 40 3.30 6.40 26.89
N PHE A 41 2.08 6.79 27.30
CA PHE A 41 0.88 6.53 26.52
C PHE A 41 0.75 7.51 25.34
N VAL A 42 0.04 7.05 24.30
CA VAL A 42 -0.36 7.84 23.13
C VAL A 42 -1.85 7.67 22.87
N PHE A 43 -2.49 8.65 22.26
CA PHE A 43 -3.89 8.55 21.85
C PHE A 43 -4.07 8.87 20.36
N PRO A 44 -3.73 7.93 19.46
CA PRO A 44 -3.89 8.10 18.03
C PRO A 44 -5.31 7.77 17.55
N GLY A 45 -5.62 8.25 16.34
CA GLY A 45 -6.85 7.92 15.63
C GLY A 45 -6.59 7.71 14.14
N ALA A 46 -7.24 6.69 13.58
CA ALA A 46 -7.30 6.51 12.12
C ALA A 46 -8.11 7.66 11.50
N ILE A 47 -7.69 8.11 10.33
CA ILE A 47 -8.40 9.15 9.56
C ILE A 47 -8.96 8.56 8.25
N ASP A 48 -9.80 9.34 7.56
CA ASP A 48 -10.43 8.97 6.30
C ASP A 48 -9.48 9.03 5.08
N LYS A 49 -8.26 9.54 5.27
CA LYS A 49 -7.15 9.47 4.31
C LYS A 49 -6.37 8.18 4.52
N GLY A 50 -5.88 7.56 3.44
CA GLY A 50 -5.13 6.30 3.52
C GLY A 50 -4.64 5.83 2.16
N MET A 51 -4.26 4.55 2.10
CA MET A 51 -3.85 3.87 0.88
C MET A 51 -4.79 2.69 0.59
N VAL A 52 -5.07 2.45 -0.70
CA VAL A 52 -5.70 1.21 -1.18
C VAL A 52 -4.80 0.59 -2.22
N ALA A 53 -4.60 -0.71 -2.10
CA ALA A 53 -3.85 -1.51 -3.05
C ALA A 53 -4.67 -2.75 -3.43
N GLU A 54 -4.65 -3.11 -4.71
CA GLU A 54 -5.09 -4.42 -5.15
C GLU A 54 -3.89 -5.31 -5.38
N ILE A 55 -3.93 -6.52 -4.82
CA ILE A 55 -2.78 -7.43 -4.77
C ILE A 55 -3.24 -8.83 -5.17
N ARG A 56 -2.42 -9.52 -5.96
CA ARG A 56 -2.61 -10.95 -6.29
C ARG A 56 -1.28 -11.67 -6.35
N LEU A 57 -1.31 -12.98 -6.11
CA LEU A 57 -0.20 -13.86 -6.48
C LEU A 57 -0.10 -13.91 -8.01
N ASN A 58 1.11 -13.72 -8.54
CA ASN A 58 1.34 -13.70 -9.98
C ASN A 58 2.00 -14.98 -10.52
N GLY A 59 2.30 -15.96 -9.66
CA GLY A 59 2.92 -17.23 -10.04
C GLY A 59 4.40 -17.13 -10.42
N THR A 60 5.06 -15.99 -10.16
CA THR A 60 6.48 -15.76 -10.45
C THR A 60 7.25 -15.50 -9.15
N ASN A 61 8.59 -15.51 -9.22
CA ASN A 61 9.47 -15.13 -8.11
C ASN A 61 9.77 -13.61 -8.09
N LYS A 62 8.87 -12.80 -8.63
CA LYS A 62 9.02 -11.35 -8.77
C LYS A 62 7.82 -10.59 -8.22
N VAL A 63 8.10 -9.47 -7.57
CA VAL A 63 7.12 -8.45 -7.23
C VAL A 63 7.02 -7.48 -8.40
N ARG A 64 5.79 -7.14 -8.76
CA ARG A 64 5.47 -6.12 -9.77
C ARG A 64 4.54 -5.12 -9.11
N ALA A 65 4.96 -3.87 -8.97
CA ALA A 65 4.19 -2.85 -8.27
C ALA A 65 4.01 -1.62 -9.17
N TYR A 66 2.81 -1.04 -9.12
CA TYR A 66 2.48 0.17 -9.86
C TYR A 66 1.85 1.18 -8.90
N SER A 67 2.43 2.37 -8.82
CA SER A 67 1.86 3.48 -8.07
C SER A 67 0.94 4.30 -8.98
N ILE A 68 -0.34 4.39 -8.61
CA ILE A 68 -1.32 5.16 -9.37
C ILE A 68 -1.01 6.66 -9.32
N ASP A 69 -0.62 7.15 -8.14
CA ASP A 69 -0.36 8.57 -7.88
C ASP A 69 0.93 9.04 -8.55
N LEU A 70 2.00 8.25 -8.45
CA LEU A 70 3.30 8.55 -9.08
C LEU A 70 3.32 8.20 -10.57
N LYS A 71 2.35 7.39 -11.02
CA LYS A 71 2.28 6.81 -12.37
C LYS A 71 3.54 6.03 -12.74
N ASP A 72 4.12 5.35 -11.76
CA ASP A 72 5.41 4.69 -11.87
C ASP A 72 5.31 3.19 -11.60
N TYR A 73 6.21 2.41 -12.20
CA TYR A 73 6.25 0.96 -12.15
C TYR A 73 7.61 0.47 -11.69
N VAL A 74 7.61 -0.48 -10.77
CA VAL A 74 8.82 -1.19 -10.34
C VAL A 74 8.60 -2.70 -10.40
N GLU A 75 9.67 -3.41 -10.70
CA GLU A 75 9.73 -4.88 -10.68
C GLU A 75 11.05 -5.31 -10.07
N PHE A 76 10.98 -6.26 -9.14
CA PHE A 76 12.15 -6.79 -8.45
C PHE A 76 11.95 -8.25 -8.02
N GLY A 77 13.05 -8.98 -7.90
CA GLY A 77 13.05 -10.37 -7.44
C GLY A 77 12.79 -10.48 -5.93
N LEU A 78 12.17 -11.58 -5.49
CA LEU A 78 11.99 -11.84 -4.05
C LEU A 78 13.31 -12.06 -3.28
N ASN A 79 14.40 -12.35 -3.98
CA ASN A 79 15.73 -12.62 -3.41
C ASN A 79 16.80 -11.65 -3.95
N GLU A 80 16.40 -10.49 -4.46
CA GLU A 80 17.31 -9.49 -4.98
C GLU A 80 17.86 -8.63 -3.82
N GLU A 81 19.19 -8.51 -3.71
CA GLU A 81 19.83 -7.83 -2.56
C GLU A 81 19.56 -6.31 -2.53
N ASP A 82 19.42 -5.69 -3.70
CA ASP A 82 19.18 -4.25 -3.88
C ASP A 82 17.79 -3.98 -4.50
N ALA A 83 16.75 -4.62 -3.99
CA ALA A 83 15.37 -4.33 -4.40
C ALA A 83 15.01 -2.83 -4.16
N PRO A 84 14.20 -2.21 -5.05
CA PRO A 84 13.87 -0.78 -5.04
C PRO A 84 13.04 -0.32 -3.83
#